data_AF-A0A7V3EFX0-F1
#
_entry.id   AF-A0A7V3EFX0-F1
#
_cell.length_a   1.000
_cell.length_b   1.000
_cell.length_c   1.000
_cell.angle_alpha   90.00
_cell.angle_beta   90.00
_cell.angle_gamma   90.00
#
_symmetry.space_group_name_H-M   'P 1'
#
loop_
_entity.id
_entity.type
_entity.pdbx_description
1 polymer ?
#
loop_
_entity_poly.entity_id
_entity_poly.type
_entity_poly.pdbx_seq_one_letter_code
_entity_poly.pdbx_strand_id
1 'polypeptide(L)'
;LGGGGVDGAIHRAGGPAILEECRQIRQTRYPEGLPTGQAVATTGGRLKAKYVIHTVGPVWHGGKQGEDTLLQDAYRNSLKLAESLGVKTIAFPAISTGVYGFPKDRAAKLVATVMKEYLRSSSSFRTVYLVFFSPSDAELFIQHADPILLTP
;
A
#
# COMPACT_ATOMS: atom_id res chain seq x y z
N LEU A 1 -15.02 -5.23 2.49
CA LEU A 1 -15.12 -3.77 2.46
C LEU A 1 -15.18 -3.30 3.90
N GLY A 2 -14.12 -2.67 4.39
CA GLY A 2 -13.93 -2.36 5.81
C GLY A 2 -13.53 -3.57 6.64
N GLY A 3 -12.35 -3.51 7.24
CA GLY A 3 -11.75 -4.51 8.11
C GLY A 3 -11.12 -3.89 9.36
N GLY A 4 -10.32 -4.69 10.06
CA GLY A 4 -9.53 -4.24 11.22
C GLY A 4 -8.23 -3.51 10.84
N GLY A 5 -7.44 -3.14 11.84
CA GLY A 5 -6.12 -2.53 11.63
C GLY A 5 -6.17 -1.19 10.90
N VAL A 6 -5.26 -1.01 9.93
CA VAL A 6 -5.13 0.24 9.16
C VAL A 6 -6.36 0.54 8.29
N ASP A 7 -7.01 -0.49 7.74
CA ASP A 7 -8.21 -0.32 6.91
C ASP A 7 -9.35 0.32 7.72
N GLY A 8 -9.63 -0.26 8.90
CA GLY A 8 -10.61 0.30 9.82
C GLY A 8 -10.24 1.71 10.31
N ALA A 9 -8.95 1.99 10.53
CA ALA A 9 -8.49 3.33 10.93
C ALA A 9 -8.73 4.37 9.84
N ILE A 10 -8.41 4.05 8.58
CA ILE A 10 -8.63 4.91 7.42
C ILE A 10 -10.13 5.17 7.22
N HIS A 11 -10.97 4.14 7.27
CA HIS A 11 -12.42 4.30 7.13
C HIS A 11 -13.03 5.18 8.24
N ARG A 12 -12.63 4.97 9.50
CA ARG A 12 -13.12 5.80 10.62
C ARG A 12 -12.75 7.27 10.45
N ALA A 13 -11.49 7.55 10.12
CA ALA A 13 -10.99 8.91 9.97
C ALA A 13 -11.53 9.59 8.69
N GLY A 14 -11.53 8.91 7.55
CA GLY A 14 -12.00 9.44 6.28
C GLY A 14 -13.52 9.55 6.15
N GLY A 15 -14.27 8.86 7.01
CA GLY A 15 -15.73 8.93 7.02
C GLY A 15 -16.42 8.14 5.89
N PRO A 16 -17.74 8.29 5.75
CA PRO A 16 -18.56 7.38 4.96
C PRO A 16 -18.31 7.44 3.45
N ALA A 17 -17.81 8.58 2.93
CA ALA A 17 -17.56 8.77 1.50
C ALA A 17 -16.63 7.70 0.90
N ILE A 18 -15.57 7.33 1.63
CA ILE A 18 -14.63 6.29 1.20
C ILE A 18 -15.36 4.96 1.00
N LEU A 19 -16.18 4.55 1.97
CA LEU A 19 -16.89 3.27 1.90
C LEU A 19 -17.92 3.25 0.78
N GLU A 20 -18.59 4.37 0.55
CA GLU A 20 -19.59 4.47 -0.51
C GLU A 20 -18.96 4.35 -1.91
N GLU A 21 -17.85 5.06 -2.15
CA GLU A 21 -17.10 4.92 -3.40
C GLU A 21 -16.53 3.51 -3.57
N CYS A 22 -16.03 2.87 -2.49
CA CYS A 22 -15.61 1.46 -2.56
C CYS A 22 -16.76 0.52 -2.95
N ARG A 23 -17.99 0.76 -2.47
CA ARG A 23 -19.16 -0.04 -2.86
C ARG A 23 -19.50 0.15 -4.34
N GLN A 24 -19.45 1.39 -4.83
CA GLN A 24 -19.68 1.68 -6.26
C GLN A 24 -18.64 0.98 -7.14
N ILE A 25 -17.35 1.04 -6.76
CA ILE A 25 -16.27 0.33 -7.47
C ILE A 25 -16.53 -1.18 -7.49
N ARG A 26 -16.93 -1.75 -6.34
CA ARG A 26 -17.27 -3.17 -6.25
C ARG A 26 -18.47 -3.52 -7.13
N GLN A 27 -19.51 -2.71 -7.16
CA GLN A 27 -20.70 -2.99 -7.97
C GLN A 27 -20.44 -2.88 -9.48
N THR A 28 -19.57 -1.97 -9.91
CA THR A 28 -19.44 -1.59 -11.32
C THR A 28 -18.22 -2.16 -12.03
N ARG A 29 -17.09 -2.27 -11.33
CA ARG A 29 -15.79 -2.64 -11.94
C ARG A 29 -15.24 -3.96 -11.39
N TYR A 30 -15.50 -4.25 -10.13
CA TYR A 30 -14.97 -5.43 -9.44
C TYR A 30 -16.04 -6.17 -8.64
N PRO A 31 -17.07 -6.75 -9.30
CA PRO A 31 -18.16 -7.47 -8.62
C PRO A 31 -17.66 -8.59 -7.70
N GLU A 32 -16.64 -9.31 -8.17
CA GLU A 32 -15.98 -10.41 -7.43
C GLU A 32 -14.93 -9.93 -6.42
N GLY A 33 -14.75 -8.60 -6.28
CA GLY A 33 -13.73 -7.99 -5.45
C GLY A 33 -12.45 -7.65 -6.22
N LEU A 34 -11.63 -6.79 -5.60
CA LEU A 34 -10.35 -6.37 -6.16
C LEU A 34 -9.34 -7.53 -6.08
N PRO A 35 -8.75 -7.98 -7.20
CA PRO A 35 -7.77 -9.06 -7.15
C PRO A 35 -6.53 -8.69 -6.33
N THR A 36 -5.89 -9.69 -5.73
CA THR A 36 -4.62 -9.52 -5.03
C THR A 36 -3.57 -8.89 -5.93
N GLY A 37 -2.78 -7.95 -5.40
CA GLY A 37 -1.78 -7.18 -6.13
C GLY A 37 -2.34 -5.99 -6.92
N GLN A 38 -3.67 -5.86 -7.07
CA GLN A 38 -4.29 -4.75 -7.80
C GLN A 38 -4.57 -3.55 -6.87
N ALA A 39 -4.80 -2.38 -7.47
CA ALA A 39 -5.07 -1.13 -6.77
C ALA A 39 -6.21 -0.33 -7.42
N VAL A 40 -7.03 0.34 -6.61
CA VAL A 40 -8.07 1.30 -7.03
C VAL A 40 -8.04 2.52 -6.12
N ALA A 41 -8.57 3.65 -6.58
CA ALA A 41 -8.58 4.88 -5.80
C ALA A 41 -10.02 5.33 -5.49
N THR A 42 -10.18 5.91 -4.31
CA THR A 42 -11.33 6.74 -3.92
C THR A 42 -10.83 8.12 -3.55
N THR A 43 -11.74 9.06 -3.32
CA THR A 43 -11.43 10.28 -2.57
C THR A 43 -10.88 9.93 -1.18
N GLY A 44 -10.21 10.89 -0.55
CA GLY A 44 -9.80 10.79 0.85
C GLY A 44 -10.93 11.03 1.86
N GLY A 45 -12.14 11.35 1.40
CA GLY A 45 -13.23 11.79 2.26
C GLY A 45 -12.80 12.95 3.17
N ARG A 46 -12.85 12.74 4.48
CA ARG A 46 -12.45 13.72 5.52
C ARG A 46 -10.96 13.72 5.84
N LEU A 47 -10.15 12.84 5.24
CA LEU A 47 -8.71 12.87 5.44
C LEU A 47 -8.10 14.13 4.83
N LYS A 48 -6.94 14.54 5.34
CA LYS A 48 -6.12 15.58 4.70
C LYS A 48 -5.54 15.13 3.35
N ALA A 49 -5.49 13.81 3.11
CA ALA A 49 -5.06 13.24 1.84
C ALA A 49 -6.17 13.41 0.79
N LYS A 50 -5.78 13.72 -0.45
CA LYS A 50 -6.73 13.88 -1.57
C LYS A 50 -7.39 12.57 -1.98
N TYR A 51 -6.62 11.48 -1.92
CA TYR A 51 -7.03 10.16 -2.36
C TYR A 51 -6.68 9.11 -1.30
N VAL A 52 -7.43 8.01 -1.29
CA VAL A 52 -7.01 6.75 -0.69
C VAL A 52 -6.89 5.73 -1.82
N ILE A 53 -5.71 5.14 -1.94
CA ILE A 53 -5.46 4.02 -2.85
C ILE A 53 -5.64 2.73 -2.06
N HIS A 54 -6.65 1.96 -2.44
CA HIS A 54 -6.98 0.66 -1.88
C HIS A 54 -6.27 -0.40 -2.70
N THR A 55 -5.45 -1.22 -2.04
CA THR A 55 -4.79 -2.37 -2.66
C THR A 55 -4.97 -3.61 -1.79
N VAL A 56 -5.02 -4.78 -2.43
CA VAL A 56 -5.12 -6.07 -1.73
C VAL A 56 -3.76 -6.74 -1.74
N GLY A 57 -3.09 -6.74 -0.58
CA GLY A 57 -1.88 -7.55 -0.39
C GLY A 57 -2.21 -9.05 -0.29
N PRO A 58 -1.25 -9.95 -0.53
CA PRO A 58 -1.46 -11.38 -0.40
C PRO A 58 -1.58 -11.82 1.06
N VAL A 59 -2.37 -12.86 1.29
CA VAL A 59 -2.34 -13.66 2.53
C VAL A 59 -1.14 -14.61 2.44
N TRP A 60 -0.40 -14.74 3.53
CA TRP A 60 0.78 -15.60 3.58
C TRP A 60 0.41 -17.09 3.69
N HIS A 61 0.87 -17.90 2.74
CA HIS A 61 0.66 -19.35 2.72
C HIS A 61 1.98 -20.13 2.63
N GLY A 62 3.09 -19.55 3.08
CA GLY A 62 4.40 -20.19 3.11
C GLY A 62 5.33 -19.83 1.95
N GLY A 63 4.94 -18.90 1.06
CA GLY A 63 5.83 -18.32 0.05
C GLY A 63 5.98 -19.14 -1.22
N LYS A 64 5.03 -20.04 -1.50
CA LYS A 64 5.05 -20.95 -2.66
C LYS A 64 3.91 -20.72 -3.65
N GLN A 65 3.08 -19.70 -3.42
CA GLN A 65 1.89 -19.38 -4.22
C GLN A 65 2.02 -18.02 -4.92
N GLY A 66 3.25 -17.52 -5.08
CA GLY A 66 3.53 -16.23 -5.71
C GLY A 66 3.28 -15.03 -4.81
N GLU A 67 3.21 -15.22 -3.48
CA GLU A 67 2.93 -14.15 -2.53
C GLU A 67 3.96 -13.01 -2.62
N ASP A 68 5.23 -13.32 -2.87
CA ASP A 68 6.25 -12.29 -3.05
C ASP A 68 5.93 -11.36 -4.23
N THR A 69 5.60 -11.94 -5.39
CA THR A 69 5.24 -11.19 -6.59
C THR A 69 3.97 -10.36 -6.35
N LEU A 70 2.95 -10.97 -5.76
CA LEU A 70 1.68 -10.29 -5.46
C LEU A 70 1.86 -9.14 -4.47
N LEU A 71 2.75 -9.27 -3.49
CA LEU A 71 3.08 -8.17 -2.58
C LEU A 71 3.78 -7.04 -3.34
N GLN A 72 4.77 -7.35 -4.18
CA GLN A 72 5.45 -6.34 -5.00
C GLN A 72 4.46 -5.63 -5.94
N ASP A 73 3.53 -6.37 -6.55
CA ASP A 73 2.50 -5.82 -7.43
C ASP A 73 1.59 -4.85 -6.69
N ALA A 74 1.20 -5.15 -5.44
CA ALA A 74 0.39 -4.24 -4.63
C ALA A 74 1.07 -2.86 -4.48
N TYR A 75 2.38 -2.82 -4.24
CA TYR A 75 3.13 -1.57 -4.18
C TYR A 75 3.29 -0.92 -5.56
N ARG A 76 3.71 -1.68 -6.59
CA ARG A 76 3.93 -1.12 -7.95
C ARG A 76 2.65 -0.55 -8.56
N ASN A 77 1.53 -1.26 -8.45
CA ASN A 77 0.25 -0.82 -9.00
C ASN A 77 -0.31 0.37 -8.23
N SER A 78 -0.08 0.44 -6.91
CA SER A 78 -0.42 1.62 -6.12
C SER A 78 0.39 2.85 -6.52
N LEU A 79 1.71 2.70 -6.72
CA LEU A 79 2.59 3.78 -7.19
C LEU A 79 2.17 4.28 -8.58
N LYS A 80 1.96 3.37 -9.54
CA LYS A 80 1.47 3.69 -10.89
C LYS A 80 0.15 4.46 -10.87
N LEU A 81 -0.80 3.98 -10.06
CA LEU A 81 -2.11 4.61 -9.94
C LEU A 81 -1.98 6.03 -9.36
N ALA A 82 -1.16 6.23 -8.32
CA ALA A 82 -0.95 7.55 -7.76
C ALA A 82 -0.32 8.52 -8.77
N GLU A 83 0.65 8.07 -9.56
CA GLU A 83 1.24 8.90 -10.63
C GLU A 83 0.22 9.28 -11.70
N SER A 84 -0.64 8.35 -12.11
CA SER A 84 -1.73 8.64 -13.06
C SER A 84 -2.74 9.67 -12.53
N LEU A 85 -2.85 9.79 -11.19
CA LEU A 85 -3.66 10.79 -10.51
C LEU A 85 -2.89 12.11 -10.24
N GLY A 86 -1.65 12.23 -10.72
CA GLY A 86 -0.79 13.38 -10.50
C GLY A 86 -0.30 13.55 -9.06
N VAL A 87 -0.39 12.50 -8.23
CA VAL A 87 0.03 12.53 -6.83
C VAL A 87 1.56 12.61 -6.74
N LYS A 88 2.06 13.55 -5.94
CA LYS A 88 3.50 13.76 -5.70
C LYS A 88 3.98 13.24 -4.35
N THR A 89 3.05 12.91 -3.46
CA THR A 89 3.36 12.41 -2.12
C THR A 89 2.39 11.30 -1.76
N ILE A 90 2.93 10.15 -1.37
CA ILE A 90 2.15 8.95 -1.01
C ILE A 90 2.70 8.35 0.28
N ALA A 91 1.82 7.74 1.08
CA ALA A 91 2.18 7.02 2.29
C ALA A 91 1.66 5.58 2.22
N PHE A 92 2.51 4.62 2.54
CA PHE A 92 2.19 3.20 2.62
C PHE A 92 2.29 2.70 4.06
N PRO A 93 1.33 1.88 4.53
CA PRO A 93 1.56 1.02 5.68
C PRO A 93 2.43 -0.18 5.29
N ALA A 94 2.84 -0.99 6.27
CA ALA A 94 3.43 -2.30 6.02
C ALA A 94 2.35 -3.29 5.52
N ILE A 95 2.09 -3.31 4.21
CA ILE A 95 1.06 -4.14 3.58
C ILE A 95 1.32 -5.63 3.86
N SER A 96 0.25 -6.37 4.17
CA SER A 96 0.22 -7.82 4.48
C SER A 96 0.93 -8.28 5.77
N THR A 97 1.64 -7.42 6.50
CA THR A 97 2.41 -7.85 7.68
C THR A 97 1.62 -7.90 8.99
N GLY A 98 0.32 -7.58 8.94
CA GLY A 98 -0.61 -7.69 10.06
C GLY A 98 -1.38 -9.01 10.02
N VAL A 99 -2.71 -8.91 9.94
CA VAL A 99 -3.63 -10.08 9.92
C VAL A 99 -3.33 -11.07 8.78
N TYR A 100 -2.73 -10.61 7.68
CA TYR A 100 -2.35 -11.47 6.54
C TYR A 100 -1.06 -12.27 6.77
N GLY A 101 -0.36 -12.04 7.88
CA GLY A 101 0.72 -12.91 8.37
C GLY A 101 1.99 -12.93 7.54
N PHE A 102 2.19 -11.99 6.59
CA PHE A 102 3.39 -11.96 5.77
C PHE A 102 4.63 -11.65 6.64
N PRO A 103 5.72 -12.46 6.57
CA PRO A 103 6.90 -12.25 7.39
C PRO A 103 7.51 -10.86 7.16
N LYS A 104 7.62 -10.06 8.23
CA LYS A 104 8.04 -8.66 8.16
C LYS A 104 9.41 -8.47 7.50
N ASP A 105 10.40 -9.29 7.83
CA ASP A 105 11.75 -9.21 7.25
C ASP A 105 11.74 -9.44 5.73
N ARG A 106 10.96 -10.44 5.28
CA ARG A 106 10.78 -10.73 3.86
C ARG A 106 10.04 -9.60 3.15
N ALA A 107 8.96 -9.10 3.74
CA ALA A 107 8.22 -7.96 3.21
C ALA A 107 9.12 -6.72 3.09
N ALA A 108 9.92 -6.40 4.11
CA ALA A 108 10.84 -5.27 4.10
C ALA A 108 11.83 -5.32 2.92
N LYS A 109 12.45 -6.49 2.67
CA LYS A 109 13.33 -6.70 1.51
C LYS A 109 12.62 -6.48 0.19
N LEU A 110 11.42 -7.04 0.02
CA LEU A 110 10.64 -6.91 -1.21
C LEU A 110 10.23 -5.45 -1.46
N VAL A 111 9.78 -4.74 -0.41
CA VAL A 111 9.41 -3.33 -0.47
C VAL A 111 10.60 -2.46 -0.81
N ALA A 112 11.76 -2.68 -0.18
CA ALA A 112 12.97 -1.95 -0.50
C ALA A 112 13.38 -2.10 -1.97
N THR A 113 13.32 -3.33 -2.51
CA THR A 113 13.56 -3.60 -3.93
C THR A 113 12.59 -2.83 -4.82
N VAL A 114 11.29 -2.88 -4.54
CA VAL A 114 10.28 -2.15 -5.33
C VAL A 114 10.53 -0.64 -5.29
N MET A 115 10.77 -0.07 -4.10
CA MET A 115 11.02 1.37 -3.95
C MET A 115 12.29 1.79 -4.70
N LYS A 116 13.36 1.01 -4.60
CA LYS A 116 14.62 1.28 -5.30
C LYS A 116 14.45 1.28 -6.81
N GLU A 117 13.79 0.27 -7.35
CA GLU A 117 13.58 0.16 -8.79
C GLU A 117 12.66 1.28 -9.29
N TYR A 118 11.53 1.49 -8.63
CA TYR A 118 10.51 2.43 -9.08
C TYR A 118 10.97 3.89 -8.97
N LEU A 119 11.63 4.24 -7.87
CA LEU A 119 12.03 5.63 -7.62
C LEU A 119 13.24 6.06 -8.46
N ARG A 120 14.08 5.10 -8.91
CA ARG A 120 15.22 5.40 -9.79
C ARG A 120 14.84 5.50 -11.27
N SER A 121 13.74 4.87 -11.70
CA SER A 121 13.39 4.72 -13.12
C SER A 121 12.51 5.84 -13.70
N SER A 122 12.62 7.08 -13.20
CA SER A 122 11.79 8.26 -13.58
C SER A 122 10.47 8.43 -12.80
N SER A 123 10.49 8.16 -11.49
CA SER A 123 9.38 8.49 -10.59
C SER A 123 9.08 9.98 -10.57
N SER A 124 7.80 10.33 -10.60
CA SER A 124 7.32 11.71 -10.46
C SER A 124 7.06 12.10 -9.00
N PHE A 125 7.23 11.17 -8.05
CA PHE A 125 7.06 11.41 -6.62
C PHE A 125 8.15 12.31 -6.05
N ARG A 126 7.74 13.28 -5.23
CA ARG A 126 8.63 14.05 -4.35
C ARG A 126 8.94 13.28 -3.07
N THR A 127 7.97 12.55 -2.52
CA THR A 127 8.15 11.84 -1.25
C THR A 127 7.28 10.60 -1.17
N VAL A 128 7.87 9.49 -0.75
CA VAL A 128 7.17 8.25 -0.38
C VAL A 128 7.43 7.98 1.09
N TYR A 129 6.37 7.92 1.89
CA TYR A 129 6.44 7.58 3.31
C TYR A 129 6.13 6.09 3.50
N LEU A 130 7.02 5.39 4.21
CA LEU A 130 6.68 4.10 4.83
C LEU A 130 6.30 4.37 6.28
N VAL A 131 5.03 4.15 6.62
CA VAL A 131 4.46 4.52 7.92
C VAL A 131 4.20 3.25 8.73
N PHE A 132 4.84 3.17 9.89
CA PHE A 132 4.78 2.00 10.76
C PHE A 132 4.04 2.33 12.05
N PHE A 133 3.33 1.33 12.58
CA PHE A 133 2.63 1.47 13.85
C PHE A 133 3.58 1.38 15.05
N SER A 134 4.67 0.61 14.94
CA SER A 134 5.67 0.47 15.99
C SER A 134 7.06 0.89 15.52
N PRO A 135 7.93 1.38 16.43
CA PRO A 135 9.33 1.68 16.13
C PRO A 135 10.11 0.46 15.62
N SER A 136 9.88 -0.72 16.21
CA SER A 136 10.55 -1.98 15.81
C SER A 136 10.31 -2.34 14.34
N ASP A 137 9.11 -2.06 13.83
CA ASP A 137 8.77 -2.33 12.44
C ASP A 137 9.46 -1.31 11.52
N ALA A 138 9.55 -0.06 11.94
CA ALA A 138 10.30 0.97 11.22
C ALA A 138 11.79 0.62 11.13
N GLU A 139 12.41 0.24 12.24
CA GLU A 139 13.82 -0.16 12.31
C GLU A 139 14.12 -1.32 11.35
N LEU A 140 13.28 -2.34 11.34
CA LEU A 140 13.43 -3.48 10.44
C LEU A 140 13.37 -3.07 8.96
N PHE A 141 12.45 -2.18 8.59
CA PHE A 141 12.37 -1.71 7.21
C PHE A 141 13.53 -0.80 6.83
N ILE A 142 14.01 0.04 7.77
CA ILE A 142 15.18 0.89 7.57
C ILE A 142 16.44 0.05 7.31
N GLN A 143 16.62 -1.08 8.02
CA GLN A 143 17.76 -1.98 7.81
C GLN A 143 17.88 -2.51 6.38
N HIS A 144 16.75 -2.66 5.67
CA HIS A 144 16.72 -3.14 4.29
C HIS A 144 16.61 -2.03 3.24
N ALA A 145 16.39 -0.78 3.66
CA ALA A 145 16.24 0.35 2.76
C ALA A 145 17.56 0.69 2.05
N ASP A 146 17.47 1.14 0.79
CA ASP A 146 18.64 1.70 0.11
C ASP A 146 18.95 3.07 0.75
N PRO A 147 20.17 3.29 1.30
CA PRO A 147 20.48 4.52 2.04
C PRO A 147 20.28 5.79 1.21
N ILE A 148 20.39 5.72 -0.11
CA ILE A 148 20.20 6.87 -1.01
C ILE A 148 18.74 7.33 -1.04
N LEU A 149 17.80 6.46 -0.67
CA LEU A 149 16.36 6.77 -0.63
C LEU A 149 15.91 7.28 0.73
N LEU A 150 16.78 7.26 1.74
CA LEU A 150 16.49 7.79 3.06
C LEU A 150 16.74 9.30 3.05
N THR A 151 15.80 10.05 3.60
CA THR A 151 16.02 11.47 3.88
C THR A 151 16.68 11.60 5.26
N PRO A 152 17.61 12.55 5.46
CA PRO A 152 18.21 12.82 6.77
C PRO A 152 17.18 13.20 7.84
#